data_AF-A0A7S3FK76-F1
#
_entry.id   AF-A0A7S3FK76-F1
#
_cell.length_a   1.000
_cell.length_b   1.000
_cell.length_c   1.000
_cell.angle_alpha   90.00
_cell.angle_beta   90.00
_cell.angle_gamma   90.00
#
_symmetry.space_group_name_H-M   'P 1'
#
loop_
_entity.id
_entity.type
_entity.pdbx_description
1 polymer ?
#
loop_
_entity_poly.entity_id
_entity_poly.type
_entity_poly.pdbx_seq_one_letter_code
_entity_poly.pdbx_strand_id
1 'polypeptide(L)'
;GVTGVSVAYTVLKMDAGPVVAQEEYALGEDEAAPEALEELFRRGTRMLLDALPAALGLAEGGGFDAAAPQDCSRATPADKIELAEGILRPRSQSAADCHSRCKAFAGWPGTRTTLEVVEGDVAEQLEVKVLATSRVAAPEGTAPGDVTVTKKAVVVTCACGQGLRLLRLQTPNKKPMDAASFVNGLRGRQLRVPEKADAHEPAA
;
A
#
# COMPACT_ATOMS: atom_id res chain seq x y z
N GLY A 1 11.96 -5.33 -1.50
CA GLY A 1 12.62 -4.88 -0.25
C GLY A 1 12.69 -6.05 0.71
N VAL A 2 13.23 -5.86 1.92
CA VAL A 2 13.27 -6.92 2.95
C VAL A 2 12.48 -6.46 4.17
N THR A 3 11.68 -7.36 4.72
CA THR A 3 10.99 -7.25 6.01
C THR A 3 11.30 -8.50 6.82
N GLY A 4 10.62 -8.76 7.94
CA GLY A 4 10.83 -9.99 8.70
C GLY A 4 9.88 -10.16 9.87
N VAL A 5 10.12 -11.21 10.63
CA VAL A 5 9.40 -11.50 11.88
C VAL A 5 10.40 -11.56 13.02
N SER A 6 10.01 -11.03 14.18
CA SER A 6 10.77 -11.12 15.43
C SER A 6 9.93 -11.80 16.50
N VAL A 7 10.54 -12.74 17.21
CA VAL A 7 10.00 -13.26 18.48
C VAL A 7 10.77 -12.54 19.58
N ALA A 8 10.04 -11.82 20.44
CA ALA A 8 10.63 -11.02 21.51
C ALA A 8 9.81 -11.16 22.80
N TYR A 9 10.45 -10.87 23.93
CA TYR A 9 9.75 -10.76 25.19
C TYR A 9 8.90 -9.49 25.24
N THR A 10 7.79 -9.54 25.98
CA THR A 10 7.01 -8.35 26.29
C THR A 10 7.61 -7.62 27.49
N VAL A 11 7.75 -6.31 27.38
CA VAL A 11 8.12 -5.40 28.47
C VAL A 11 7.12 -4.24 28.52
N LEU A 12 7.22 -3.35 29.53
CA LEU A 12 6.29 -2.23 29.67
C LEU A 12 6.30 -1.28 28.46
N LYS A 13 7.48 -1.07 27.85
CA LYS A 13 7.63 -0.27 26.64
C LYS A 13 7.23 -1.09 25.41
N MET A 14 6.32 -0.55 24.60
CA MET A 14 5.81 -1.20 23.39
C MET A 14 6.95 -1.64 22.47
N ASP A 15 6.88 -2.90 22.03
CA ASP A 15 7.81 -3.55 21.08
C ASP A 15 9.31 -3.41 21.41
N ALA A 16 9.67 -3.22 22.69
CA ALA A 16 11.04 -2.91 23.10
C ALA A 16 11.73 -4.02 23.92
N GLY A 17 11.10 -5.19 24.06
CA GLY A 17 11.71 -6.29 24.80
C GLY A 17 12.81 -6.99 24.01
N PRO A 18 13.71 -7.73 24.69
CA PRO A 18 14.80 -8.41 24.02
C PRO A 18 14.30 -9.48 23.04
N VAL A 19 15.02 -9.63 21.93
CA VAL A 19 14.69 -10.51 20.80
C VAL A 19 15.28 -11.90 21.02
N VAL A 20 14.45 -12.92 20.88
CA VAL A 20 14.81 -14.34 20.99
C VAL A 20 15.21 -14.90 19.62
N ALA A 21 14.45 -14.57 18.58
CA ALA A 21 14.70 -15.04 17.22
C ALA A 21 14.21 -14.03 16.20
N GLN A 22 14.88 -13.97 15.05
CA GLN A 22 14.53 -13.11 13.91
C GLN A 22 14.70 -13.87 12.60
N GLU A 23 13.81 -13.60 11.65
CA GLU A 23 13.88 -14.17 10.30
C GLU A 23 13.53 -13.09 9.27
N GLU A 24 14.38 -12.96 8.26
CA GLU A 24 14.17 -12.05 7.13
C GLU A 24 13.24 -12.67 6.08
N TYR A 25 12.47 -11.79 5.43
CA TYR A 25 11.55 -12.10 4.36
C TYR A 25 11.72 -11.10 3.21
N ALA A 26 12.08 -11.61 2.04
CA ALA A 26 12.16 -10.79 0.83
C ALA A 26 10.76 -10.55 0.27
N LEU A 27 10.32 -9.30 0.25
CA LEU A 27 9.04 -8.90 -0.33
C LEU A 27 9.13 -8.91 -1.85
N GLY A 28 8.18 -9.59 -2.49
CA GLY A 28 7.99 -9.58 -3.94
C GLY A 28 7.68 -8.18 -4.48
N GLU A 29 8.05 -7.92 -5.74
CA GLU A 29 7.84 -6.60 -6.35
C GLU A 29 6.36 -6.21 -6.39
N ASP A 30 5.48 -7.16 -6.68
CA ASP A 30 4.01 -6.95 -6.78
C ASP A 30 3.24 -7.55 -5.59
N GLU A 31 3.94 -8.02 -4.57
CA GLU A 31 3.31 -8.58 -3.37
C GLU A 31 2.56 -7.48 -2.59
N ALA A 32 1.32 -7.78 -2.20
CA ALA A 32 0.47 -6.91 -1.41
C ALA A 32 0.42 -7.35 0.06
N ALA A 33 -0.08 -6.46 0.91
CA ALA A 33 -0.01 -6.64 2.35
C ALA A 33 -0.71 -7.91 2.86
N PRO A 34 -1.90 -8.33 2.37
CA PRO A 34 -2.54 -9.56 2.82
C PRO A 34 -1.71 -10.81 2.56
N GLU A 35 -1.07 -10.91 1.39
CA GLU A 35 -0.21 -12.03 1.01
C GLU A 35 1.05 -12.08 1.89
N ALA A 36 1.71 -10.93 2.06
CA ALA A 36 2.87 -10.82 2.94
C ALA A 36 2.51 -11.13 4.40
N LEU A 37 1.34 -10.69 4.86
CA LEU A 37 0.84 -10.93 6.21
C LEU A 37 0.64 -12.43 6.48
N GLU A 38 0.02 -13.16 5.55
CA GLU A 38 -0.19 -14.60 5.67
C GLU A 38 1.15 -15.35 5.82
N GLU A 39 2.12 -15.02 4.98
CA GLU A 39 3.44 -15.66 5.00
C GLU A 39 4.24 -15.30 6.26
N LEU A 40 4.21 -14.04 6.69
CA LEU A 40 4.85 -13.59 7.92
C LEU A 40 4.21 -14.25 9.15
N PHE A 41 2.88 -14.38 9.20
CA PHE A 41 2.21 -15.12 10.28
C PHE A 41 2.67 -16.58 10.33
N ARG A 42 2.70 -17.26 9.18
CA ARG A 42 3.12 -18.66 9.10
C ARG A 42 4.56 -18.86 9.62
N ARG A 43 5.49 -17.97 9.23
CA ARG A 43 6.88 -17.98 9.72
C ARG A 43 6.96 -17.67 11.20
N GLY A 44 6.26 -16.63 11.64
CA GLY A 44 6.21 -16.20 13.04
C GLY A 44 5.67 -17.28 13.96
N THR A 45 4.60 -17.98 13.57
CA THR A 45 4.05 -19.10 14.34
C THR A 45 5.08 -20.21 14.51
N ARG A 46 5.76 -20.63 13.43
CA ARG A 46 6.82 -21.62 13.51
C ARG A 46 7.94 -21.15 14.43
N MET A 47 8.48 -19.95 14.22
CA MET A 47 9.55 -19.40 15.04
C MET A 47 9.19 -19.31 16.52
N LEU A 48 7.95 -18.92 16.83
CA LEU A 48 7.47 -18.85 18.20
C LEU A 48 7.46 -20.24 18.85
N LEU A 49 6.94 -21.26 18.15
CA LEU A 49 6.93 -22.63 18.66
C LEU A 49 8.35 -23.16 18.91
N ASP A 50 9.29 -22.86 18.01
CA ASP A 50 10.69 -23.26 18.15
C ASP A 50 11.39 -22.52 19.32
N ALA A 51 11.05 -21.25 19.53
CA ALA A 51 11.65 -20.40 20.57
C ALA A 51 11.07 -20.63 21.97
N LEU A 52 9.84 -21.13 22.09
CA LEU A 52 9.11 -21.27 23.37
C LEU A 52 9.89 -22.05 24.45
N PRO A 53 10.50 -23.21 24.18
CA PRO A 53 11.24 -23.96 25.21
C PRO A 53 12.39 -23.14 25.80
N ALA A 54 13.18 -22.46 24.97
CA ALA A 54 14.25 -21.58 25.43
C ALA A 54 13.68 -20.36 26.17
N ALA A 55 12.61 -19.75 25.65
CA ALA A 55 12.01 -18.57 26.25
C ALA A 55 11.39 -18.84 27.64
N LEU A 56 10.89 -20.05 27.86
CA LEU A 56 10.30 -20.49 29.14
C LEU A 56 11.33 -21.09 30.11
N GLY A 57 12.63 -21.07 29.78
CA GLY A 57 13.68 -21.66 30.61
C GLY A 57 13.61 -23.19 30.71
N LEU A 58 12.94 -23.84 29.76
CA LEU A 58 12.85 -25.31 29.66
C LEU A 58 14.06 -25.90 28.91
N ALA A 59 14.90 -25.06 28.32
CA ALA A 59 16.17 -25.41 27.71
C ALA A 59 17.32 -24.70 28.43
N GLU A 60 18.47 -25.37 28.55
CA GLU A 60 19.67 -24.77 29.14
C GLU A 60 20.13 -23.55 28.33
N GLY A 61 20.56 -22.50 29.03
CA GLY A 61 20.98 -21.24 28.41
C GLY A 61 19.85 -20.40 27.81
N GLY A 62 18.59 -20.78 28.03
CA GLY A 62 17.42 -19.97 27.69
C GLY A 62 17.05 -18.93 28.75
N GLY A 63 15.94 -18.23 28.53
CA GLY A 63 15.39 -17.23 29.43
C GLY A 63 15.64 -15.78 29.00
N PHE A 64 15.05 -14.86 29.75
CA PHE A 64 15.01 -13.43 29.42
C PHE A 64 16.41 -12.82 29.24
N ASP A 65 17.34 -13.15 30.14
CA ASP A 65 18.70 -12.60 30.14
C ASP A 65 19.59 -13.14 29.01
N ALA A 66 19.18 -14.24 28.37
CA ALA A 66 19.88 -14.81 27.22
C ALA A 66 19.43 -14.19 25.88
N ALA A 67 18.31 -13.46 25.85
CA ALA A 67 17.79 -12.84 24.63
C ALA A 67 18.54 -11.54 24.30
N ALA A 68 18.64 -11.23 23.00
CA ALA A 68 19.40 -10.08 22.51
C ALA A 68 18.67 -8.76 22.80
N PRO A 69 19.26 -7.81 23.55
CA PRO A 69 18.63 -6.51 23.78
C PRO A 69 18.49 -5.72 22.48
N GLN A 70 17.38 -5.01 22.32
CA GLN A 70 17.18 -4.13 21.16
C GLN A 70 17.94 -2.81 21.32
N ASP A 71 18.55 -2.34 20.23
CA ASP A 71 19.11 -0.99 20.15
C ASP A 71 17.99 0.03 19.87
N CYS A 72 17.48 0.63 20.94
CA CYS A 72 16.40 1.63 20.87
C CYS A 72 16.76 2.87 20.04
N SER A 73 18.05 3.18 19.80
CA SER A 73 18.46 4.33 18.98
C SER A 73 18.18 4.12 17.48
N ARG A 74 17.98 2.86 17.07
CA ARG A 74 17.71 2.46 15.69
C ARG A 74 16.23 2.15 15.42
N ALA A 75 15.39 2.24 16.45
CA ALA A 75 13.96 1.94 16.32
C ALA A 75 13.24 3.02 15.50
N THR A 76 12.46 2.58 14.51
CA THR A 76 11.57 3.45 13.72
C THR A 76 10.12 3.09 14.04
N PRO A 77 9.28 4.04 14.48
CA PRO A 77 7.88 3.75 14.77
C PRO A 77 7.11 3.43 13.50
N ALA A 78 6.14 2.51 13.61
CA ALA A 78 5.15 2.24 12.59
C ALA A 78 3.78 2.61 13.16
N ASP A 79 3.34 3.83 12.91
CA ASP A 79 2.10 4.35 13.46
C ASP A 79 0.88 3.62 12.90
N LYS A 80 -0.24 3.73 13.62
CA LYS A 80 -1.50 3.11 13.21
C LYS A 80 -1.98 3.75 11.90
N ILE A 81 -2.25 2.91 10.91
CA ILE A 81 -2.76 3.36 9.61
C ILE A 81 -4.11 4.09 9.77
N GLU A 82 -4.29 5.18 9.05
CA GLU A 82 -5.53 5.95 8.98
C GLU A 82 -6.24 5.82 7.63
N LEU A 83 -7.57 6.06 7.61
CA LEU A 83 -8.37 5.99 6.39
C LEU A 83 -7.92 7.00 5.32
N ALA A 84 -7.41 8.16 5.74
CA ALA A 84 -6.94 9.22 4.85
C ALA A 84 -5.67 8.84 4.06
N GLU A 85 -4.88 7.90 4.58
CA GLU A 85 -3.66 7.42 3.92
C GLU A 85 -3.96 6.57 2.67
N GLY A 86 -5.16 5.97 2.62
CA GLY A 86 -5.65 5.26 1.44
C GLY A 86 -6.01 6.18 0.26
N ILE A 87 -6.01 7.51 0.45
CA ILE A 87 -6.27 8.45 -0.64
C ILE A 87 -5.01 8.59 -1.49
N LEU A 88 -5.08 8.09 -2.71
CA LEU A 88 -4.06 8.30 -3.73
C LEU A 88 -4.18 9.72 -4.27
N ARG A 89 -3.06 10.43 -4.34
CA ARG A 89 -2.97 11.81 -4.79
C ARG A 89 -1.97 11.95 -5.95
N PRO A 90 -2.34 11.53 -7.18
CA PRO A 90 -1.37 11.42 -8.27
C PRO A 90 -0.69 12.73 -8.67
N ARG A 91 -1.26 13.92 -8.40
CA ARG A 91 -0.59 15.18 -8.76
C ARG A 91 0.53 15.54 -7.79
N SER A 92 0.48 15.05 -6.55
CA SER A 92 1.50 15.30 -5.52
C SER A 92 2.36 14.08 -5.16
N GLN A 93 1.91 12.86 -5.51
CA GLN A 93 2.63 11.61 -5.24
C GLN A 93 3.30 11.06 -6.50
N SER A 94 4.39 10.32 -6.32
CA SER A 94 5.02 9.59 -7.41
C SER A 94 4.20 8.35 -7.81
N ALA A 95 4.40 7.84 -9.03
CA ALA A 95 3.77 6.59 -9.46
C ALA A 95 4.19 5.40 -8.57
N ALA A 96 5.43 5.43 -8.05
CA ALA A 96 5.92 4.42 -7.13
C ALA A 96 5.19 4.48 -5.78
N ASP A 97 4.97 5.67 -5.22
CA ASP A 97 4.25 5.83 -3.95
C ASP A 97 2.79 5.38 -4.08
N CYS A 98 2.10 5.83 -5.14
CA CYS A 98 0.72 5.40 -5.36
C CYS A 98 0.61 3.88 -5.55
N HIS A 99 1.56 3.28 -6.29
CA HIS A 99 1.60 1.84 -6.48
C HIS A 99 1.86 1.09 -5.18
N SER A 100 2.86 1.51 -4.40
CA SER A 100 3.16 0.94 -3.08
C SER A 100 1.98 1.06 -2.12
N ARG A 101 1.27 2.20 -2.08
CA ARG A 101 0.04 2.39 -1.29
C ARG A 101 -1.07 1.44 -1.72
N CYS A 102 -1.26 1.24 -3.02
CA CYS A 102 -2.25 0.29 -3.56
C CYS A 102 -1.99 -1.15 -3.05
N LYS A 103 -0.72 -1.54 -2.91
CA LYS A 103 -0.33 -2.86 -2.38
C LYS A 103 -0.39 -2.92 -0.86
N ALA A 104 0.12 -1.90 -0.17
CA ALA A 104 0.20 -1.82 1.28
C ALA A 104 -1.20 -1.74 1.93
N PHE A 105 -2.14 -1.06 1.28
CA PHE A 105 -3.50 -0.86 1.79
C PHE A 105 -4.53 -1.76 1.10
N ALA A 106 -4.10 -2.85 0.47
CA ALA A 106 -5.01 -3.86 -0.07
C ALA A 106 -5.85 -4.45 1.08
N GLY A 107 -7.18 -4.43 0.90
CA GLY A 107 -8.12 -4.74 1.98
C GLY A 107 -8.53 -3.48 2.75
N TRP A 108 -7.83 -3.18 3.86
CA TRP A 108 -8.07 -2.00 4.69
C TRP A 108 -6.82 -1.10 4.76
N PRO A 109 -6.94 0.23 4.67
CA PRO A 109 -8.16 1.01 4.43
C PRO A 109 -8.73 0.87 3.00
N GLY A 110 -8.01 0.18 2.11
CA GLY A 110 -8.25 0.25 0.68
C GLY A 110 -7.65 1.53 0.10
N THR A 111 -7.50 1.57 -1.23
CA THR A 111 -7.08 2.80 -1.90
C THR A 111 -8.18 3.40 -2.77
N ARG A 112 -8.23 4.74 -2.81
CA ARG A 112 -9.18 5.49 -3.63
C ARG A 112 -8.54 6.73 -4.24
N THR A 113 -9.03 7.13 -5.40
CA THR A 113 -8.68 8.40 -6.04
C THR A 113 -9.95 9.04 -6.59
N THR A 114 -9.95 10.36 -6.68
CA THR A 114 -11.02 11.09 -7.36
C THR A 114 -10.61 11.32 -8.81
N LEU A 115 -11.53 11.05 -9.72
CA LEU A 115 -11.45 11.38 -11.13
C LEU A 115 -12.55 12.39 -11.46
N GLU A 116 -12.36 13.20 -12.49
CA GLU A 116 -13.41 13.96 -13.14
C GLU A 116 -13.71 13.34 -14.49
N VAL A 117 -14.98 13.04 -14.74
CA VAL A 117 -15.49 12.65 -16.05
C VAL A 117 -15.92 13.91 -16.78
N VAL A 118 -15.28 14.20 -17.91
CA VAL A 118 -15.48 15.44 -18.67
C VAL A 118 -16.27 15.14 -19.95
N GLU A 119 -17.36 15.89 -20.14
CA GLU A 119 -18.24 15.84 -21.31
C GLU A 119 -18.63 17.28 -21.70
N GLY A 120 -17.99 17.81 -22.75
CA GLY A 120 -18.13 19.22 -23.13
C GLY A 120 -17.68 20.14 -21.98
N ASP A 121 -18.55 21.08 -21.60
CA ASP A 121 -18.28 22.02 -20.49
C ASP A 121 -18.68 21.46 -19.11
N VAL A 122 -19.15 20.22 -19.04
CA VAL A 122 -19.57 19.57 -17.79
C VAL A 122 -18.48 18.63 -17.29
N ALA A 123 -18.13 18.75 -16.01
CA ALA A 123 -17.23 17.84 -15.30
C ALA A 123 -17.92 17.27 -14.05
N GLU A 124 -18.04 15.95 -13.99
CA GLU A 124 -18.63 15.22 -12.86
C GLU A 124 -17.54 14.52 -12.05
N GLN A 125 -17.56 14.65 -10.72
CA GLN A 125 -16.63 13.92 -9.86
C GLN A 125 -17.02 12.45 -9.72
N LEU A 126 -16.02 11.59 -9.82
CA LEU A 126 -16.14 10.16 -9.67
C LEU A 126 -15.04 9.67 -8.72
N GLU A 127 -15.42 9.34 -7.49
CA GLU A 127 -14.53 8.62 -6.57
C GLU A 127 -14.45 7.15 -7.01
N VAL A 128 -13.24 6.66 -7.27
CA VAL A 128 -12.99 5.25 -7.61
C VAL A 128 -12.10 4.61 -6.56
N LYS A 129 -12.46 3.39 -6.14
CA LYS A 129 -11.53 2.54 -5.42
C LYS A 129 -10.53 1.95 -6.41
N VAL A 130 -9.25 2.08 -6.12
CA VAL A 130 -8.16 1.50 -6.89
C VAL A 130 -7.75 0.21 -6.19
N LEU A 131 -7.76 -0.90 -6.93
CA LEU A 131 -7.59 -2.23 -6.38
C LEU A 131 -6.32 -2.92 -6.86
N ALA A 132 -5.85 -2.57 -8.06
CA ALA A 132 -4.58 -3.03 -8.59
C ALA A 132 -4.03 -2.01 -9.59
N THR A 133 -2.71 -1.82 -9.56
CA THR A 133 -1.99 -0.88 -10.42
C THR A 133 -0.69 -1.49 -10.94
N SER A 134 -0.10 -0.86 -11.94
CA SER A 134 1.29 -1.10 -12.35
C SER A 134 1.96 0.22 -12.71
N ARG A 135 3.28 0.27 -12.60
CA ARG A 135 4.09 1.44 -12.99
C ARG A 135 4.44 1.33 -14.47
N VAL A 136 4.31 2.42 -15.20
CA VAL A 136 4.63 2.50 -16.64
C VAL A 136 5.27 3.85 -16.95
N ALA A 137 5.87 3.99 -18.14
CA ALA A 137 6.21 5.31 -18.65
C ALA A 137 4.93 6.15 -18.82
N ALA A 138 5.00 7.45 -18.51
CA ALA A 138 3.90 8.35 -18.83
C ALA A 138 3.79 8.49 -20.36
N PRO A 139 2.58 8.59 -20.90
CA PRO A 139 2.37 8.98 -22.29
C PRO A 139 3.04 10.33 -22.60
N GLU A 140 3.48 10.53 -23.83
CA GLU A 140 4.15 11.78 -24.22
C GLU A 140 3.21 12.99 -24.10
N GLY A 141 3.75 14.11 -23.61
CA GLY A 141 3.03 15.38 -23.52
C GLY A 141 2.01 15.49 -22.38
N THR A 142 1.97 14.53 -21.46
CA THR A 142 1.07 14.60 -20.29
C THR A 142 1.71 15.30 -19.10
N ALA A 143 0.90 16.03 -18.35
CA ALA A 143 1.26 16.65 -17.09
C ALA A 143 0.71 15.86 -15.89
N PRO A 144 1.23 16.08 -14.66
CA PRO A 144 0.68 15.44 -13.46
C PRO A 144 -0.83 15.64 -13.33
N GLY A 145 -1.56 14.55 -13.10
CA GLY A 145 -3.02 14.50 -13.03
C GLY A 145 -3.75 14.24 -14.35
N ASP A 146 -3.05 14.30 -15.49
CA ASP A 146 -3.64 13.91 -16.77
C ASP A 146 -3.90 12.41 -16.81
N VAL A 147 -5.07 12.04 -17.33
CA VAL A 147 -5.48 10.65 -17.46
C VAL A 147 -5.60 10.29 -18.94
N THR A 148 -4.68 9.45 -19.40
CA THR A 148 -4.72 8.90 -20.76
C THR A 148 -5.59 7.65 -20.78
N VAL A 149 -6.61 7.68 -21.63
CA VAL A 149 -7.55 6.58 -21.81
C VAL A 149 -7.36 5.96 -23.19
N THR A 150 -7.14 4.66 -23.23
CA THR A 150 -7.13 3.84 -24.46
C THR A 150 -8.16 2.73 -24.32
N LYS A 151 -8.43 1.97 -25.40
CA LYS A 151 -9.40 0.85 -25.39
C LYS A 151 -9.15 -0.19 -24.28
N LYS A 152 -7.93 -0.30 -23.74
CA LYS A 152 -7.55 -1.35 -22.77
C LYS A 152 -6.84 -0.82 -21.52
N ALA A 153 -6.62 0.48 -21.40
CA ALA A 153 -5.82 1.02 -20.32
C ALA A 153 -6.28 2.43 -19.92
N VAL A 154 -6.19 2.68 -18.62
CA VAL A 154 -6.28 3.99 -18.01
C VAL A 154 -4.94 4.24 -17.32
N VAL A 155 -4.24 5.29 -17.71
CA VAL A 155 -2.94 5.67 -17.16
C VAL A 155 -3.03 7.08 -16.61
N VAL A 156 -2.73 7.25 -15.34
CA VAL A 156 -2.66 8.56 -14.68
C VAL A 156 -1.20 9.00 -14.66
N THR A 157 -0.90 10.21 -15.12
CA THR A 157 0.45 10.77 -15.00
C THR A 157 0.64 11.31 -13.59
N CYS A 158 1.68 10.84 -12.91
CA CYS A 158 1.96 11.20 -11.52
C CYS A 158 2.93 12.40 -11.42
N ALA A 159 3.10 12.94 -10.22
CA ALA A 159 3.97 14.10 -9.92
C ALA A 159 5.41 13.95 -10.45
N CYS A 160 5.92 12.73 -10.43
CA CYS A 160 7.27 12.39 -10.90
C CYS A 160 7.39 12.25 -12.43
N GLY A 161 6.33 12.53 -13.20
CA GLY A 161 6.31 12.38 -14.66
C GLY A 161 6.24 10.93 -15.15
N GLN A 162 5.94 9.97 -14.25
CA GLN A 162 5.71 8.55 -14.62
C GLN A 162 4.22 8.22 -14.60
N GLY A 163 3.84 7.15 -15.30
CA GLY A 163 2.46 6.69 -15.38
C GLY A 163 2.11 5.66 -14.31
N LEU A 164 0.98 5.85 -13.65
CA LEU A 164 0.29 4.85 -12.85
C LEU A 164 -0.83 4.23 -13.69
N ARG A 165 -0.64 3.01 -14.16
CA ARG A 165 -1.66 2.27 -14.91
C ARG A 165 -2.64 1.62 -13.92
N LEU A 166 -3.92 1.96 -14.05
CA LEU A 166 -4.99 1.32 -13.29
C LEU A 166 -5.34 -0.02 -13.96
N LEU A 167 -5.20 -1.13 -13.22
CA LEU A 167 -5.48 -2.48 -13.72
C LEU A 167 -6.87 -2.95 -13.30
N ARG A 168 -7.21 -2.72 -12.03
CA ARG A 168 -8.50 -3.07 -11.44
C ARG A 168 -8.98 -1.93 -10.57
N LEU A 169 -10.24 -1.56 -10.74
CA LEU A 169 -10.89 -0.47 -9.99
C LEU A 169 -12.35 -0.79 -9.71
N GLN A 170 -12.97 0.01 -8.85
CA GLN A 170 -14.39 -0.10 -8.53
C GLN A 170 -15.00 1.29 -8.42
N THR A 171 -15.99 1.57 -9.25
CA THR A 171 -16.81 2.78 -9.17
C THR A 171 -17.91 2.61 -8.10
N PRO A 172 -18.52 3.70 -7.62
CA PRO A 172 -19.57 3.63 -6.60
C PRO A 172 -20.71 2.72 -7.05
N ASN A 173 -21.23 1.90 -6.12
CA ASN A 173 -22.36 1.00 -6.35
C ASN A 173 -22.17 -0.06 -7.46
N LYS A 174 -20.94 -0.32 -7.91
CA LYS A 174 -20.61 -1.36 -8.91
C LYS A 174 -19.67 -2.41 -8.33
N LYS A 175 -19.57 -3.56 -9.02
CA LYS A 175 -18.56 -4.58 -8.72
C LYS A 175 -17.17 -4.11 -9.20
N PRO A 176 -16.08 -4.61 -8.60
CA PRO A 176 -14.73 -4.46 -9.15
C PRO A 176 -14.67 -4.87 -10.62
N MET A 177 -13.97 -4.09 -11.42
CA MET A 177 -13.84 -4.27 -12.86
C MET A 177 -12.43 -3.96 -13.34
N ASP A 178 -12.09 -4.46 -14.53
CA ASP A 178 -10.84 -4.13 -15.20
C ASP A 178 -10.92 -2.75 -15.91
N ALA A 179 -9.76 -2.27 -16.36
CA ALA A 179 -9.67 -1.00 -17.07
C ALA A 179 -10.51 -0.98 -18.36
N ALA A 180 -10.56 -2.08 -19.11
CA ALA A 180 -11.30 -2.13 -20.37
C ALA A 180 -12.82 -1.97 -20.16
N SER A 181 -13.38 -2.65 -19.15
CA SER A 181 -14.79 -2.53 -18.77
C SER A 181 -15.13 -1.12 -18.28
N PHE A 182 -14.25 -0.52 -17.49
CA PHE A 182 -14.41 0.86 -17.05
C PHE A 182 -14.42 1.83 -18.25
N VAL A 183 -13.47 1.69 -19.19
CA VAL A 183 -13.40 2.53 -20.40
C VAL A 183 -14.63 2.37 -21.29
N ASN A 184 -15.15 1.16 -21.46
CA ASN A 184 -16.40 0.94 -22.20
C ASN A 184 -17.58 1.69 -21.57
N GLY A 185 -17.60 1.83 -20.24
CA GLY A 185 -18.59 2.64 -19.52
C GLY A 185 -18.45 4.15 -19.71
N LEU A 186 -17.26 4.65 -20.09
CA LEU A 186 -17.03 6.07 -20.34
C LEU A 186 -17.69 6.57 -21.63
N ARG A 187 -17.97 5.68 -22.60
CA ARG A 187 -18.59 6.04 -23.90
C ARG A 187 -17.86 7.20 -24.62
N GLY A 188 -16.53 7.25 -24.50
CA GLY A 188 -15.69 8.28 -25.13
C GLY A 188 -15.50 9.56 -24.32
N ARG A 189 -16.10 9.67 -23.14
CA ARG A 189 -15.86 10.79 -22.20
C ARG A 189 -14.42 10.79 -21.70
N GLN A 190 -13.88 11.97 -21.48
CA GLN A 190 -12.51 12.15 -21.02
C GLN A 190 -12.41 12.05 -19.50
N LEU A 191 -11.20 11.77 -19.01
CA LEU A 191 -10.89 11.72 -17.59
C LEU A 191 -9.75 12.66 -17.25
N ARG A 192 -9.78 13.19 -16.04
CA ARG A 192 -8.61 13.82 -15.39
C ARG A 192 -8.67 13.66 -13.88
N VAL A 193 -7.56 13.88 -13.19
CA VAL A 193 -7.57 14.05 -11.73
C VAL A 193 -7.78 15.53 -11.43
N PRO A 194 -8.80 15.92 -10.64
CA PRO A 194 -9.03 17.33 -10.31
C PRO A 194 -7.93 17.89 -9.41
N GLU A 195 -7.62 19.18 -9.54
CA GLU A 195 -6.62 19.85 -8.69
C GLU A 195 -6.99 19.81 -7.19
N LYS A 196 -8.29 19.95 -6.88
CA LYS A 196 -8.79 19.95 -5.50
C LYS A 196 -8.76 18.59 -4.81
N ALA A 197 -8.61 17.47 -5.55
CA ALA A 197 -8.54 16.14 -4.93
C ALA A 197 -7.28 15.96 -4.08
N ASP A 198 -6.24 16.75 -4.33
CA ASP A 198 -4.96 16.66 -3.62
C ASP A 198 -4.84 17.69 -2.49
N ALA A 199 -5.86 18.55 -2.28
CA ALA A 199 -5.82 19.70 -1.37
C ALA A 199 -6.24 19.43 0.09
N HIS A 200 -6.48 18.16 0.47
CA HIS A 200 -6.77 17.81 1.86
C HIS A 200 -5.58 17.06 2.46
N GLU A 201 -4.64 17.80 3.04
CA GLU A 201 -3.73 17.25 4.07
C GLU A 201 -4.58 16.90 5.30
N PRO A 202 -4.43 15.70 5.90
CA PRO A 202 -4.88 15.53 7.27
C PRO A 202 -4.05 16.48 8.14
N ALA A 203 -4.73 17.23 9.01
CA ALA A 203 -4.08 18.07 10.00
C ALA A 203 -3.14 17.20 10.85
N ALA A 204 -1.91 17.66 11.01
CA ALA A 204 -0.88 17.07 11.86
C ALA A 204 -1.31 16.96 13.34
#